data_AF-A0A4V2DQK7-F1
#
_entry.id   AF-A0A4V2DQK7-F1
#
_cell.length_a   1.000
_cell.length_b   1.000
_cell.length_c   1.000
_cell.angle_alpha   90.00
_cell.angle_beta   90.00
_cell.angle_gamma   90.00
#
_symmetry.space_group_name_H-M   'P 1'
#
loop_
_entity.id
_entity.type
_entity.pdbx_description
1 polymer ?
#
loop_
_entity_poly.entity_id
_entity_poly.type
_entity_poly.pdbx_seq_one_letter_code
_entity_poly.pdbx_strand_id
1 'polypeptide(L)'
;DKGYLSRTKKEALIARGLKLLTPSRKNMKQKDSKTLLEKQLLSRRGLIETVNDQLKNLHQIDHSRHRSVNNFMVNIMSAVIAYCLNPSKPTFKN
;
A
#
# COMPACT_ATOMS: atom_id res chain seq x y z
N ASP A 1 -2.40 5.80 10.02
CA ASP A 1 -1.69 4.89 10.94
C ASP A 1 -0.23 4.71 10.50
N LYS A 2 0.71 4.36 11.40
CA LYS A 2 2.16 4.23 11.11
C LYS A 2 2.62 2.79 10.82
N GLY A 3 1.70 1.81 10.81
CA GLY A 3 1.96 0.45 10.36
C GLY A 3 2.79 -0.40 11.32
N TYR A 4 2.82 -0.06 12.61
CA TYR A 4 3.55 -0.85 13.61
C TYR A 4 2.80 -2.14 13.94
N LEU A 5 3.52 -3.26 13.94
CA LEU A 5 2.98 -4.58 14.25
C LEU A 5 3.68 -5.16 15.49
N SER A 6 3.01 -6.11 16.16
CA SER A 6 3.63 -6.89 17.23
C SER A 6 4.79 -7.71 16.68
N ARG A 7 5.74 -8.08 17.57
CA ARG A 7 6.90 -8.88 17.22
C ARG A 7 6.51 -10.20 16.53
N THR A 8 5.52 -10.90 17.11
CA THR A 8 4.98 -12.15 16.58
C THR A 8 4.45 -12.02 15.15
N LYS A 9 3.71 -10.94 14.85
CA LYS A 9 3.21 -10.67 13.49
C LYS A 9 4.34 -10.34 12.52
N LYS A 10 5.36 -9.60 12.96
CA LYS A 10 6.54 -9.28 12.14
C LYS A 10 7.30 -10.56 11.78
N GLU A 11 7.53 -11.44 12.75
CA GLU A 11 8.23 -12.72 12.55
C GLU A 11 7.45 -13.62 11.57
N ALA A 12 6.12 -13.70 11.71
CA ALA A 12 5.28 -14.46 10.79
C ALA A 12 5.31 -13.93 9.35
N LEU A 13 5.40 -12.60 9.17
CA LEU A 13 5.55 -11.98 7.84
C LEU A 13 6.93 -12.28 7.24
N ILE A 14 7.99 -12.19 8.04
CA ILE A 14 9.36 -12.50 7.60
C ILE A 14 9.46 -13.97 7.18
N ALA A 15 8.83 -14.89 7.91
CA ALA A 15 8.77 -16.32 7.56
C ALA A 15 8.08 -16.57 6.21
N ARG A 16 7.20 -15.66 5.77
CA ARG A 16 6.55 -15.68 4.46
C ARG A 16 7.34 -14.93 3.38
N GLY A 17 8.56 -14.48 3.68
CA GLY A 17 9.39 -13.68 2.77
C GLY A 17 8.95 -12.22 2.63
N LEU A 18 8.05 -11.74 3.50
CA LEU A 18 7.55 -10.37 3.45
C LEU A 18 8.38 -9.43 4.32
N LYS A 19 8.97 -8.41 3.70
CA LYS A 19 9.72 -7.36 4.40
C LYS A 19 8.80 -6.19 4.75
N LEU A 20 8.72 -5.86 6.04
CA LEU A 20 7.92 -4.74 6.52
C LEU A 20 8.71 -3.42 6.44
N LEU A 21 8.19 -2.46 5.68
CA LEU A 21 8.73 -1.09 5.59
C LEU A 21 7.94 -0.14 6.48
N THR A 22 8.49 0.21 7.64
CA THR A 22 7.85 1.15 8.59
C THR A 22 8.79 2.30 8.94
N PRO A 23 8.27 3.50 9.25
CA PRO A 23 9.10 4.60 9.77
C PRO A 23 9.73 4.22 11.12
N SER A 24 10.89 4.81 11.43
CA SER A 24 11.58 4.55 12.70
C SER A 24 10.88 5.28 13.86
N ARG A 25 10.67 4.59 14.99
CA ARG A 25 10.28 5.23 16.27
C ARG A 25 11.52 5.79 16.98
N LYS A 26 11.34 6.90 17.70
CA LYS A 26 12.38 7.59 18.47
C LYS A 26 13.13 6.66 19.46
N ASN A 27 12.44 5.68 20.05
CA ASN A 27 13.00 4.79 21.09
C ASN A 27 13.12 3.32 20.63
N MET A 28 13.26 3.06 19.34
CA MET A 28 13.31 1.68 18.81
C MET A 28 14.72 1.09 18.92
N LYS A 29 14.88 0.03 19.73
CA LYS A 29 16.12 -0.75 19.83
C LYS A 29 16.22 -1.67 18.60
N GLN A 30 17.34 -1.60 17.89
CA GLN A 30 17.63 -2.21 16.58
C GLN A 30 16.96 -1.53 15.38
N LYS A 31 17.82 -0.98 14.52
CA LYS A 31 17.47 -0.33 13.25
C LYS A 31 18.07 -1.18 12.14
N ASP A 32 17.26 -2.00 11.51
CA ASP A 32 17.66 -2.60 10.23
C ASP A 32 18.00 -1.46 9.26
N SER A 33 19.17 -1.51 8.64
CA SER A 33 19.58 -0.49 7.68
C SER A 33 18.65 -0.54 6.47
N LYS A 34 17.95 0.56 6.22
CA LYS A 34 17.10 0.70 5.05
C LYS A 34 17.91 1.13 3.85
N THR A 35 17.67 0.49 2.71
CA THR A 35 18.22 0.90 1.42
C THR A 35 17.67 2.27 1.02
N LEU A 36 18.38 2.98 0.13
CA LEU A 36 17.93 4.27 -0.41
C LEU A 36 16.51 4.20 -1.00
N LEU A 37 16.21 3.14 -1.75
CA LEU A 37 14.88 2.90 -2.33
C LEU A 37 13.80 2.78 -1.25
N GLU A 38 14.08 2.08 -0.15
CA GLU A 38 13.13 1.90 0.94
C GLU A 38 12.83 3.22 1.67
N LYS A 39 13.82 4.11 1.77
CA LYS A 39 13.61 5.47 2.29
C LYS A 39 12.74 6.29 1.35
N GLN A 40 12.94 6.18 0.03
CA GLN A 40 12.12 6.87 -0.96
C GLN A 40 10.66 6.38 -0.94
N LEU A 41 10.45 5.07 -0.85
CA LEU A 41 9.11 4.47 -0.70
C LEU A 41 8.42 4.96 0.58
N LEU A 42 9.14 5.01 1.70
CA LEU A 42 8.60 5.55 2.96
C LEU A 42 8.25 7.03 2.88
N SER A 43 9.05 7.83 2.17
CA SER A 43 8.76 9.26 1.95
C SER A 43 7.47 9.46 1.15
N ARG A 44 7.23 8.60 0.15
CA ARG A 44 6.01 8.64 -0.69
C ARG A 44 4.85 7.81 -0.15
N ARG A 45 4.96 7.25 1.05
CA ARG A 45 3.94 6.33 1.62
C ARG A 45 2.56 6.97 1.65
N GLY A 46 2.45 8.25 2.03
CA GLY A 46 1.17 8.94 2.06
C GLY A 46 0.49 8.97 0.69
N LEU A 47 1.25 9.14 -0.40
CA LEU A 47 0.71 9.11 -1.76
C LEU A 47 0.21 7.71 -2.12
N ILE A 48 0.99 6.69 -1.79
CA ILE A 48 0.62 5.30 -2.04
C ILE A 48 -0.68 4.94 -1.30
N GLU A 49 -0.81 5.39 -0.05
CA GLU A 49 -2.05 5.20 0.74
C GLU A 49 -3.24 5.91 0.11
N THR A 50 -3.08 7.18 -0.30
CA THR A 50 -4.16 7.93 -0.98
C THR A 50 -4.60 7.27 -2.28
N VAL A 51 -3.65 6.80 -3.11
CA VAL A 51 -3.98 6.10 -4.35
C VAL A 51 -4.75 4.81 -4.06
N ASN A 52 -4.32 4.03 -3.07
CA ASN A 52 -5.02 2.82 -2.67
C ASN A 52 -6.43 3.11 -2.14
N ASP A 53 -6.61 4.19 -1.39
CA ASP A 53 -7.92 4.61 -0.90
C ASP A 53 -8.83 5.10 -2.02
N GLN A 54 -8.31 5.77 -3.05
CA GLN A 54 -9.07 6.12 -4.24
C GLN A 54 -9.48 4.88 -5.04
N LEU A 55 -8.57 3.92 -5.24
CA LEU A 55 -8.89 2.68 -5.95
C LEU A 55 -10.01 1.91 -5.23
N LYS A 56 -9.93 1.80 -3.90
CA LYS A 56 -10.99 1.16 -3.10
C LYS A 56 -12.31 1.92 -3.17
N ASN A 57 -12.31 3.21 -2.81
CA ASN A 57 -13.56 3.93 -2.61
C ASN A 57 -14.19 4.49 -3.90
N LEU A 58 -13.38 5.00 -4.83
CA LEU A 58 -13.88 5.58 -6.09
C LEU A 58 -14.08 4.51 -7.16
N HIS A 59 -13.19 3.53 -7.22
CA HIS A 59 -13.20 2.48 -8.25
C HIS A 59 -13.69 1.11 -7.76
N GLN A 60 -14.11 1.00 -6.49
CA GLN A 60 -14.78 -0.18 -5.91
C GLN A 60 -14.06 -1.50 -6.16
N ILE A 61 -12.72 -1.51 -6.09
CA ILE A 61 -11.92 -2.72 -6.34
C ILE A 61 -12.11 -3.80 -5.27
N ASP A 62 -12.57 -3.44 -4.07
CA ASP A 62 -12.77 -4.33 -2.92
C ASP A 62 -14.20 -4.85 -2.79
N HIS A 63 -15.00 -4.69 -3.84
CA HIS A 63 -16.40 -5.07 -3.84
C HIS A 63 -16.59 -6.59 -3.63
N SER A 64 -17.52 -6.98 -2.75
CA SER A 64 -17.73 -8.38 -2.39
C SER A 64 -18.55 -9.20 -3.41
N ARG A 65 -19.15 -8.57 -4.42
CA ARG A 65 -20.07 -9.25 -5.37
C ARG A 65 -19.40 -9.82 -6.62
N HIS A 66 -18.10 -10.09 -6.58
CA HIS A 66 -17.44 -10.80 -7.68
C HIS A 66 -17.90 -12.26 -7.73
N ARG A 67 -18.65 -12.63 -8.77
CA ARG A 67 -19.18 -13.99 -8.96
C ARG A 67 -18.13 -14.98 -9.49
N SER A 68 -16.95 -14.49 -9.92
CA SER A 68 -15.83 -15.30 -10.39
C SER A 68 -14.52 -14.51 -10.30
N VAL A 69 -13.39 -15.24 -10.27
CA VAL A 69 -12.04 -14.64 -10.31
C VAL A 69 -11.81 -13.87 -11.61
N ASN A 70 -12.36 -14.36 -12.74
CA ASN A 70 -12.22 -13.69 -14.03
C ASN A 70 -12.92 -12.33 -14.02
N ASN A 71 -14.13 -12.24 -13.45
CA ASN A 71 -14.85 -10.96 -13.33
C ASN A 71 -14.13 -10.00 -12.39
N PHE A 72 -13.50 -10.52 -11.34
CA PHE A 72 -12.64 -9.72 -10.46
C PHE A 72 -11.44 -9.13 -11.20
N MET A 73 -10.73 -9.94 -12.00
CA MET A 73 -9.60 -9.46 -12.80
C MET A 73 -10.00 -8.40 -13.82
N VAL A 74 -11.13 -8.58 -14.50
CA VAL A 74 -11.67 -7.57 -15.43
C VAL A 74 -12.00 -6.27 -14.69
N ASN A 75 -12.57 -6.36 -13.49
CA ASN A 75 -12.87 -5.18 -12.66
C ASN A 75 -11.60 -4.45 -12.17
N ILE A 76 -10.54 -5.19 -11.83
CA ILE A 76 -9.25 -4.56 -11.49
C ILE A 76 -8.71 -3.80 -12.70
N MET A 77 -8.71 -4.41 -13.88
CA MET A 77 -8.20 -3.77 -15.09
C MET A 77 -9.01 -2.50 -15.44
N SER A 78 -10.34 -2.57 -15.35
CA SER A 78 -11.19 -1.40 -15.60
C SER A 78 -10.98 -0.30 -14.56
N ALA A 79 -10.81 -0.63 -13.28
CA ALA A 79 -10.51 0.32 -12.22
C ALA A 79 -9.17 1.03 -12.44
N VAL A 80 -8.13 0.30 -12.86
CA VAL A 80 -6.82 0.88 -13.18
C VAL A 80 -6.92 1.82 -14.39
N ILE A 81 -7.64 1.42 -15.44
CA ILE A 81 -7.87 2.28 -16.62
C ILE A 81 -8.64 3.54 -16.21
N ALA A 82 -9.70 3.40 -15.43
CA ALA A 82 -10.50 4.52 -14.94
C ALA A 82 -9.67 5.49 -14.09
N TYR A 83 -8.79 4.96 -13.22
CA TYR A 83 -7.84 5.78 -12.47
C TYR A 83 -6.83 6.50 -13.38
N CYS A 84 -6.33 5.84 -14.43
CA CYS A 84 -5.42 6.46 -15.40
C CYS A 84 -6.06 7.62 -16.16
N LEU A 85 -7.35 7.49 -16.50
CA LEU A 85 -8.16 8.50 -17.19
C LEU A 85 -8.68 9.60 -16.26
N ASN A 86 -8.61 9.43 -14.94
CA ASN A 86 -9.05 10.43 -13.98
C ASN A 86 -8.16 11.68 -14.05
N PRO A 87 -8.71 12.88 -14.30
CA PRO A 87 -7.94 14.12 -14.37
C PRO A 87 -7.38 14.54 -13.00
N SER A 88 -8.02 14.14 -11.90
CA SER A 88 -7.68 14.56 -10.54
C SER A 88 -6.85 13.51 -9.82
N LYS A 89 -5.60 13.34 -10.26
CA LYS A 89 -4.64 12.44 -9.59
C LYS A 89 -4.15 13.06 -8.29
N PRO A 90 -4.00 12.26 -7.22
CA PRO A 90 -3.48 12.75 -5.96
C PRO A 90 -2.03 13.17 -6.20
N THR A 91 -1.72 14.41 -5.82
CA THR A 91 -0.37 14.95 -5.85
C THR A 91 -0.04 15.47 -4.47
N PHE A 92 1.19 15.23 -4.02
CA PHE A 92 1.71 15.96 -2.87
C PHE A 92 2.28 17.27 -3.40
N LYS A 93 1.82 18.39 -2.84
CA LYS A 93 2.60 19.63 -2.90
C LYS A 93 3.78 19.42 -1.93
N ASN A 94 4.99 19.44 -2.47
CA ASN A 94 6.19 19.64 -1.65
C ASN A 94 6.14 21.07 -1.08
#